data_AF-A0A1G0P0P8-F1
#
_entry.id   AF-A0A1G0P0P8-F1
#
_cell.length_a   1.000
_cell.length_b   1.000
_cell.length_c   1.000
_cell.angle_alpha   90.00
_cell.angle_beta   90.00
_cell.angle_gamma   90.00
#
_symmetry.space_group_name_H-M   'P 1'
#
loop_
_entity.id
_entity.type
_entity.pdbx_description
1 polymer ?
#
loop_
_entity_poly.entity_id
_entity_poly.type
_entity_poly.pdbx_seq_one_letter_code
_entity_poly.pdbx_strand_id
1 'polypeptide(L)'
;MKKFFINFVILFSSLLLLDCSTSKTNDSLNADYMPLAIGNKWYYSIYPPDKNDESKFIKEVVATDTINGKKYFLLKNSNIWTDTTINYYNYLRLSNDTLFSLNYDNQNLGYIERIDAIFSLDSNETATVHLDLDVSESLSRKAIERLPVFNHYTIKVTSKNENKIEYLIDYGHFDMKGTTTYEKGVGMVKSVNSWGAGTELKKYDLK
;
A
#
# COMPACT_ATOMS: atom_id res chain seq x y z
N MET A 1 -11.78 -37.46 -66.08
CA MET A 1 -12.06 -36.19 -65.36
C MET A 1 -13.13 -36.41 -64.31
N LYS A 2 -12.74 -36.85 -63.11
CA LYS A 2 -13.53 -36.86 -61.87
C LYS A 2 -12.61 -37.42 -60.78
N LYS A 3 -12.70 -36.85 -59.58
CA LYS A 3 -11.97 -37.21 -58.34
C LYS A 3 -10.57 -36.60 -58.19
N PHE A 4 -10.47 -35.34 -57.76
CA PHE A 4 -9.27 -34.84 -57.05
C PHE A 4 -9.52 -33.61 -56.16
N PHE A 5 -10.76 -33.40 -55.65
CA PHE A 5 -11.11 -32.20 -54.88
C PHE A 5 -11.82 -32.47 -53.55
N ILE A 6 -11.55 -33.62 -52.92
CA ILE A 6 -12.05 -33.92 -51.57
C ILE A 6 -10.90 -34.58 -50.82
N ASN A 7 -9.93 -33.80 -50.37
CA ASN A 7 -8.94 -34.22 -49.35
C ASN A 7 -8.13 -33.06 -48.74
N PHE A 8 -8.41 -31.79 -49.10
CA PHE A 8 -7.64 -30.64 -48.59
C PHE A 8 -8.41 -29.76 -47.58
N VAL A 9 -9.49 -30.27 -46.97
CA VAL A 9 -10.29 -29.53 -45.97
C VAL A 9 -10.25 -30.17 -44.58
N ILE A 10 -9.58 -31.32 -44.41
CA ILE A 10 -9.52 -32.06 -43.12
C ILE A 10 -8.09 -32.06 -42.54
N LEU A 11 -7.23 -31.12 -42.93
CA LEU A 11 -5.90 -30.97 -42.33
C LEU A 11 -5.64 -29.60 -41.67
N PHE A 12 -6.67 -28.76 -41.56
CA PHE A 12 -6.58 -27.44 -40.91
C PHE A 12 -7.48 -27.27 -39.68
N SER A 13 -8.23 -28.32 -39.31
CA SER A 13 -9.14 -28.34 -38.16
C SER A 13 -8.54 -28.97 -36.89
N SER A 14 -7.29 -29.42 -36.92
CA SER A 14 -6.59 -30.07 -35.80
C SER A 14 -5.52 -29.20 -35.11
N LEU A 15 -5.36 -27.93 -35.51
CA LEU A 15 -4.43 -26.96 -34.88
C LEU A 15 -5.12 -25.97 -33.92
N LEU A 16 -6.42 -26.15 -33.63
CA LEU A 16 -7.17 -25.31 -32.70
C LEU A 16 -7.40 -25.95 -31.31
N LEU A 17 -6.68 -27.02 -30.99
CA LEU A 17 -6.68 -27.66 -29.67
C LEU A 17 -5.38 -27.42 -28.91
N LEU A 18 -4.81 -26.21 -29.02
CA LEU A 18 -4.08 -25.66 -27.89
C LEU A 18 -5.13 -25.26 -26.85
N ASP A 19 -5.53 -26.27 -26.09
CA ASP A 19 -6.30 -26.09 -24.86
C ASP A 19 -5.45 -25.22 -23.94
N CYS A 20 -5.65 -23.91 -24.04
CA CYS A 20 -5.14 -22.93 -23.13
C CYS A 20 -5.98 -23.01 -21.85
N SER A 21 -6.05 -24.18 -21.24
CA SER A 21 -6.27 -24.28 -19.81
C SER A 21 -4.94 -23.93 -19.13
N THR A 22 -4.49 -22.69 -19.32
CA THR A 22 -3.88 -22.00 -18.19
C THR A 22 -5.00 -21.95 -17.16
N SER A 23 -5.03 -22.98 -16.33
CA SER A 23 -5.29 -22.77 -14.93
C SER A 23 -4.38 -21.62 -14.53
N LYS A 24 -4.87 -20.38 -14.66
CA LYS A 24 -4.69 -19.38 -13.64
C LYS A 24 -5.26 -20.04 -12.40
N THR A 25 -4.46 -20.92 -11.79
CA THR A 25 -4.53 -21.13 -10.35
C THR A 25 -4.51 -19.74 -9.83
N ASN A 26 -5.69 -19.28 -9.37
CA ASN A 26 -5.91 -18.00 -8.74
C ASN A 26 -4.60 -17.60 -8.10
N ASP A 27 -3.98 -16.56 -8.66
CA ASP A 27 -2.85 -15.87 -8.05
C ASP A 27 -3.16 -15.89 -6.59
N SER A 28 -2.33 -16.63 -5.86
CA SER A 28 -2.48 -16.82 -4.45
C SER A 28 -2.85 -15.45 -3.90
N LEU A 29 -4.02 -15.34 -3.28
CA LEU A 29 -4.14 -14.57 -2.06
C LEU A 29 -3.12 -15.17 -1.07
N ASN A 30 -1.83 -15.07 -1.40
CA ASN A 30 -0.72 -15.01 -0.48
C ASN A 30 -1.13 -13.81 0.34
N ALA A 31 -1.74 -14.09 1.49
CA ALA A 31 -2.55 -13.13 2.21
C ALA A 31 -1.76 -11.83 2.37
N ASP A 32 -2.13 -10.81 1.57
CA ASP A 32 -1.39 -9.57 1.49
C ASP A 32 -1.26 -9.01 2.90
N TYR A 33 -0.08 -8.53 3.27
CA TYR A 33 0.11 -7.85 4.54
C TYR A 33 -0.73 -6.57 4.66
N MET A 34 -1.31 -6.10 3.56
CA MET A 34 -2.30 -5.03 3.50
C MET A 34 -3.33 -5.32 2.39
N PRO A 35 -4.45 -6.03 2.67
CA PRO A 35 -5.43 -6.37 1.65
C PRO A 35 -6.23 -5.13 1.23
N LEU A 36 -6.03 -4.69 -0.02
CA LEU A 36 -6.68 -3.50 -0.57
C LEU A 36 -7.87 -3.87 -1.46
N ALA A 37 -9.08 -3.82 -0.90
CA ALA A 37 -10.33 -4.02 -1.63
C ALA A 37 -11.39 -2.99 -1.18
N ILE A 38 -12.22 -2.52 -2.11
CA ILE A 38 -13.26 -1.53 -1.81
C ILE A 38 -14.22 -2.07 -0.74
N GLY A 39 -14.34 -1.33 0.35
CA GLY A 39 -15.14 -1.67 1.51
C GLY A 39 -14.38 -2.34 2.65
N ASN A 40 -13.08 -2.65 2.48
CA ASN A 40 -12.23 -3.07 3.60
C ASN A 40 -12.09 -1.92 4.60
N LYS A 41 -12.18 -2.24 5.90
CA LYS A 41 -12.12 -1.29 7.00
C LYS A 41 -11.19 -1.76 8.12
N TRP A 42 -10.48 -0.81 8.70
CA TRP A 42 -9.65 -1.01 9.88
C TRP A 42 -9.99 0.05 10.92
N TYR A 43 -10.15 -0.40 12.16
CA TYR A 43 -10.57 0.41 13.29
C TYR A 43 -9.45 0.42 14.32
N TYR A 44 -8.97 1.61 14.66
CA TYR A 44 -7.80 1.82 15.49
C TYR A 44 -8.13 2.68 16.71
N SER A 45 -7.44 2.41 17.82
CA SER A 45 -7.26 3.39 18.89
C SER A 45 -6.00 4.21 18.64
N ILE A 46 -6.00 5.48 19.06
CA ILE A 46 -4.81 6.34 19.02
C ILE A 46 -3.96 6.07 20.28
N TYR A 47 -2.64 6.05 20.14
CA TYR A 47 -1.68 5.73 21.19
C TYR A 47 -1.28 6.97 22.03
N PRO A 48 -1.05 6.82 23.35
CA PRO A 48 -1.30 5.61 24.14
C PRO A 48 -2.80 5.35 24.23
N PRO A 49 -3.25 4.10 23.99
CA PRO A 49 -4.66 3.79 24.06
C PRO A 49 -5.13 4.02 25.49
N ASP A 50 -6.15 4.86 25.66
CA ASP A 50 -6.86 4.87 26.92
C ASP A 50 -7.58 3.51 27.06
N LYS A 51 -7.58 2.91 28.26
CA LYS A 51 -8.02 1.50 28.43
C LYS A 51 -9.51 1.30 28.14
N ASN A 52 -10.27 2.39 28.13
CA ASN A 52 -11.70 2.41 27.88
C ASN A 52 -12.06 3.07 26.54
N ASP A 53 -11.07 3.28 25.66
CA ASP A 53 -11.29 4.04 24.44
C ASP A 53 -11.87 3.17 23.32
N GLU A 54 -13.04 3.56 22.82
CA GLU A 54 -13.58 3.03 21.58
C GLU A 54 -12.66 3.39 20.40
N SER A 55 -12.85 2.73 19.25
CA SER A 55 -12.01 3.00 18.07
C SER A 55 -12.17 4.46 17.62
N LYS A 56 -11.12 5.26 17.78
CA LYS A 56 -11.10 6.68 17.43
C LYS A 56 -10.68 6.97 16.00
N PHE A 57 -10.13 5.98 15.30
CA PHE A 57 -9.58 6.18 13.97
C PHE A 57 -9.97 5.05 13.03
N ILE A 58 -10.64 5.37 11.93
CA ILE A 58 -11.13 4.40 10.96
C ILE A 58 -10.45 4.65 9.62
N LYS A 59 -9.89 3.60 9.01
CA LYS A 59 -9.40 3.58 7.63
C LYS A 59 -10.36 2.74 6.79
N GLU A 60 -10.91 3.31 5.73
CA GLU A 60 -11.82 2.61 4.80
C GLU A 60 -11.36 2.79 3.36
N VAL A 61 -11.28 1.69 2.60
CA VAL A 61 -11.06 1.76 1.15
C VAL A 61 -12.39 2.10 0.48
N VAL A 62 -12.51 3.29 -0.10
CA VAL A 62 -13.79 3.78 -0.64
C VAL A 62 -13.86 3.76 -2.16
N ALA A 63 -12.72 3.84 -2.86
CA ALA A 63 -12.67 3.89 -4.31
C ALA A 63 -11.30 3.44 -4.84
N THR A 64 -11.15 3.48 -6.16
CA THR A 64 -9.86 3.37 -6.85
C THR A 64 -9.71 4.51 -7.83
N ASP A 65 -8.51 5.07 -7.93
CA ASP A 65 -8.17 6.14 -8.87
C ASP A 65 -6.89 5.81 -9.64
N THR A 66 -6.72 6.41 -10.80
CA THR A 66 -5.49 6.30 -11.59
C THR A 66 -4.76 7.64 -11.56
N ILE A 67 -3.56 7.67 -10.97
CA ILE A 67 -2.73 8.86 -10.81
C ILE A 67 -1.35 8.55 -11.42
N ASN A 68 -0.88 9.39 -12.35
CA ASN A 68 0.38 9.20 -13.08
C ASN A 68 0.52 7.78 -13.68
N GLY A 69 -0.57 7.27 -14.28
CA GLY A 69 -0.61 5.94 -14.91
C GLY A 69 -0.62 4.75 -13.95
N LYS A 70 -0.58 4.97 -12.63
CA LYS A 70 -0.63 3.93 -11.60
C LYS A 70 -2.02 3.88 -10.95
N LYS A 71 -2.56 2.69 -10.74
CA LYS A 71 -3.83 2.48 -10.04
C LYS A 71 -3.61 2.47 -8.52
N TYR A 72 -4.32 3.34 -7.81
CA TYR A 72 -4.32 3.43 -6.35
C TYR A 72 -5.72 3.12 -5.79
N PHE A 73 -5.74 2.73 -4.53
CA PHE A 73 -6.93 2.65 -3.70
C PHE A 73 -7.05 3.92 -2.87
N LEU A 74 -8.20 4.59 -2.95
CA LEU A 74 -8.51 5.78 -2.16
C LEU A 74 -8.98 5.34 -0.77
N LEU A 75 -8.26 5.79 0.26
CA LEU A 75 -8.60 5.59 1.65
C LEU A 75 -9.28 6.84 2.20
N LYS A 76 -10.45 6.65 2.80
CA LYS A 76 -11.07 7.60 3.70
C LYS A 76 -10.62 7.30 5.12
N ASN A 77 -10.01 8.28 5.75
CA ASN A 77 -9.59 8.22 7.15
C ASN A 77 -10.52 9.10 7.96
N SER A 78 -11.14 8.53 9.00
CA SER A 78 -12.05 9.24 9.90
C SER A 78 -11.46 9.23 11.30
N ASN A 79 -11.09 10.41 11.80
CA ASN A 79 -10.68 10.60 13.19
C ASN A 79 -11.87 11.17 13.98
N ILE A 80 -12.31 10.41 14.98
CA ILE A 80 -13.44 10.74 15.84
C ILE A 80 -12.88 11.25 17.15
N TRP A 81 -12.99 12.56 17.36
CA TRP A 81 -12.61 13.20 18.61
C TRP A 81 -13.84 13.84 19.25
N THR A 82 -14.21 13.32 20.43
CA THR A 82 -15.46 13.64 21.13
C THR A 82 -16.66 13.43 20.22
N ASP A 83 -17.20 14.51 19.65
CA ASP A 83 -18.38 14.51 18.77
C ASP A 83 -18.06 15.03 17.36
N THR A 84 -16.79 15.33 17.08
CA THR A 84 -16.35 15.81 15.76
C THR A 84 -15.66 14.70 14.98
N THR A 85 -16.13 14.47 13.76
CA THR A 85 -15.45 13.57 12.81
C THR A 85 -14.67 14.38 11.81
N ILE A 86 -13.35 14.27 11.85
CA ILE A 86 -12.45 14.85 10.85
C ILE A 86 -12.16 13.78 9.80
N ASN A 87 -12.45 14.08 8.55
CA ASN A 87 -12.16 13.20 7.43
C ASN A 87 -10.98 13.72 6.62
N TYR A 88 -10.06 12.83 6.28
CA TYR A 88 -9.00 13.11 5.32
C TYR A 88 -8.76 11.89 4.43
N TYR A 89 -8.15 12.13 3.28
CA TYR A 89 -7.98 11.12 2.26
C TYR A 89 -6.51 10.94 1.93
N ASN A 90 -6.11 9.69 1.75
CA ASN A 90 -4.82 9.32 1.19
C ASN A 90 -4.99 8.14 0.25
N TYR A 91 -3.97 7.84 -0.51
CA TYR A 91 -3.98 6.74 -1.46
C TYR A 91 -2.98 5.67 -1.04
N LEU A 92 -3.33 4.40 -1.25
CA LEU A 92 -2.43 3.27 -1.11
C LEU A 92 -2.37 2.46 -2.39
N ARG A 93 -1.22 1.87 -2.68
CA ARG A 93 -1.03 0.93 -3.78
C ARG A 93 -0.10 -0.17 -3.35
N LEU A 94 -0.51 -1.41 -3.59
CA LEU A 94 0.37 -2.56 -3.49
C LEU A 94 0.92 -2.88 -4.88
N SER A 95 2.24 -3.09 -4.96
CA SER A 95 2.91 -3.46 -6.21
C SER A 95 3.97 -4.48 -5.89
N ASN A 96 3.75 -5.72 -6.33
CA ASN A 96 4.51 -6.87 -5.85
C ASN A 96 4.46 -6.88 -4.31
N ASP A 97 5.61 -6.94 -3.64
CA ASP A 97 5.72 -6.97 -2.18
C ASP A 97 5.88 -5.58 -1.53
N THR A 98 5.70 -4.48 -2.27
CA THR A 98 5.92 -3.13 -1.75
C THR A 98 4.60 -2.37 -1.63
N LEU A 99 4.34 -1.85 -0.43
CA LEU A 99 3.23 -0.96 -0.14
C LEU A 99 3.66 0.49 -0.30
N PHE A 100 2.96 1.22 -1.16
CA PHE A 100 3.16 2.64 -1.41
C PHE A 100 2.02 3.46 -0.81
N SER A 101 2.35 4.59 -0.19
CA SER A 101 1.38 5.63 0.14
C SER A 101 1.59 6.85 -0.74
N LEU A 102 0.49 7.49 -1.13
CA LEU A 102 0.52 8.68 -1.95
C LEU A 102 -0.31 9.77 -1.27
N ASN A 103 0.34 10.90 -0.99
CA ASN A 103 -0.24 12.04 -0.30
C ASN A 103 -0.11 13.28 -1.17
N TYR A 104 -1.11 14.15 -1.15
CA TYR A 104 -1.03 15.44 -1.83
C TYR A 104 -0.26 16.42 -0.96
N ASP A 105 0.83 16.95 -1.51
CA ASP A 105 1.61 18.01 -0.89
C ASP A 105 1.11 19.37 -1.34
N ASN A 106 0.42 20.07 -0.44
CA ASN A 106 -0.10 21.40 -0.70
C ASN A 106 0.99 22.46 -0.95
N GLN A 107 2.22 22.25 -0.45
CA GLN A 107 3.31 23.20 -0.66
C GLN A 107 3.87 23.10 -2.08
N ASN A 108 3.96 21.86 -2.59
CA ASN A 108 4.44 21.55 -3.92
C ASN A 108 3.34 21.38 -4.96
N LEU A 109 2.06 21.52 -4.60
CA LEU A 109 0.93 21.33 -5.50
C LEU A 109 1.01 20.02 -6.32
N GLY A 110 1.42 18.93 -5.67
CA GLY A 110 1.70 17.66 -6.35
C GLY A 110 1.57 16.47 -5.41
N TYR A 111 1.59 15.27 -5.97
CA TYR A 111 1.54 14.05 -5.17
C TYR A 111 2.95 13.54 -4.86
N ILE A 112 3.17 13.14 -3.61
CA ILE A 112 4.42 12.48 -3.16
C ILE A 112 4.09 11.02 -2.87
N GLU A 113 4.71 10.12 -3.63
CA GLU A 113 4.66 8.67 -3.38
C GLU A 113 5.77 8.30 -2.38
N ARG A 114 5.43 7.50 -1.38
CA ARG A 114 6.34 7.01 -0.33
C ARG A 114 6.21 5.50 -0.21
N ILE A 115 7.26 4.84 0.24
CA ILE A 115 7.23 3.41 0.55
C ILE A 115 6.87 3.23 2.03
N ASP A 116 5.68 2.70 2.30
CA ASP A 116 5.23 2.44 3.67
C ASP A 116 5.79 1.12 4.21
N ALA A 117 5.97 0.11 3.35
CA ALA A 117 6.49 -1.20 3.70
C ALA A 117 7.06 -1.96 2.48
N ILE A 118 8.04 -2.83 2.72
CA ILE A 118 8.60 -3.78 1.74
C ILE A 118 8.52 -5.17 2.37
N PHE A 119 7.53 -5.97 1.99
CA PHE A 119 7.21 -7.26 2.61
C PHE A 119 8.16 -8.38 2.22
N SER A 120 8.90 -8.20 1.12
CA SER A 120 9.93 -9.15 0.67
C SER A 120 11.19 -9.13 1.55
N LEU A 121 11.44 -8.07 2.31
CA LEU A 121 12.63 -7.97 3.18
C LEU A 121 12.61 -9.05 4.26
N ASP A 122 13.77 -9.65 4.52
CA ASP A 122 13.97 -10.63 5.59
C ASP A 122 14.38 -9.98 6.91
N SER A 123 14.34 -10.76 7.99
CA SER A 123 14.70 -10.29 9.33
C SER A 123 16.10 -9.68 9.36
N ASN A 124 16.22 -8.48 9.95
CA ASN A 124 17.42 -7.65 10.01
C ASN A 124 17.87 -7.00 8.69
N GLU A 125 17.17 -7.22 7.57
CA GLU A 125 17.43 -6.47 6.35
C GLU A 125 16.97 -5.02 6.48
N THR A 126 17.64 -4.13 5.74
CA THR A 126 17.39 -2.69 5.74
C THR A 126 17.31 -2.20 4.31
N ALA A 127 16.32 -1.36 4.02
CA ALA A 127 16.22 -0.61 2.79
C ALA A 127 16.32 0.89 3.09
N THR A 128 17.19 1.59 2.37
CA THR A 128 17.24 3.06 2.36
C THR A 128 16.31 3.54 1.25
N VAL A 129 15.28 4.29 1.62
CA VAL A 129 14.33 4.86 0.67
C VAL A 129 14.74 6.30 0.37
N HIS A 130 14.97 6.59 -0.91
CA HIS A 130 15.15 7.94 -1.42
C HIS A 130 13.82 8.42 -2.01
N LEU A 131 13.34 9.57 -1.54
CA LEU A 131 12.14 10.19 -2.10
C LEU A 131 12.54 11.07 -3.29
N ASP A 132 12.45 10.52 -4.49
CA ASP A 132 12.52 11.31 -5.72
C ASP A 132 11.20 12.08 -5.87
N LEU A 133 11.25 13.39 -5.63
CA LEU A 133 10.14 14.27 -5.94
C LEU A 133 10.03 14.35 -7.46
N ASP A 134 8.93 13.83 -8.01
CA ASP A 134 8.58 14.06 -9.42
C ASP A 134 8.10 15.50 -9.57
N VAL A 135 9.08 16.41 -9.61
CA VAL A 135 8.85 17.86 -9.76
C VAL A 135 8.48 18.10 -11.22
N SER A 136 7.18 18.11 -11.52
CA SER A 136 6.73 18.64 -12.82
C SER A 136 7.28 20.06 -13.00
N GLU A 137 7.79 20.38 -14.19
CA GLU A 137 8.60 21.58 -14.52
C GLU A 137 8.02 22.96 -14.07
N SER A 138 6.78 23.02 -13.60
CA SER A 138 6.12 24.24 -13.13
C SER A 138 6.43 24.65 -11.69
N LEU A 139 7.13 23.84 -10.90
CA LEU A 139 7.50 24.23 -9.53
C LEU A 139 8.79 25.04 -9.54
N SER A 140 8.65 26.33 -9.22
CA SER A 140 9.79 27.24 -9.13
C SER A 140 10.86 26.68 -8.19
N ARG A 141 12.13 26.82 -8.55
CA ARG A 141 13.33 26.40 -7.78
C ARG A 141 13.29 26.80 -6.28
N LYS A 142 12.56 27.86 -5.93
CA LYS A 142 12.31 28.34 -4.56
C LYS A 142 11.38 27.45 -3.72
N ALA A 143 10.53 26.64 -4.34
CA ALA A 143 9.68 25.66 -3.64
C ALA A 143 10.53 24.48 -3.14
N ILE A 144 11.48 24.02 -3.97
CA ILE A 144 12.41 22.92 -3.66
C ILE A 144 13.29 23.23 -2.45
N GLU A 145 13.78 24.47 -2.32
CA GLU A 145 14.62 24.91 -1.18
C GLU A 145 13.87 25.00 0.16
N ARG A 146 12.52 25.04 0.13
CA ARG A 146 11.68 25.17 1.34
C ARG A 146 11.15 23.85 1.87
N LEU A 147 11.42 22.74 1.19
CA LEU A 147 10.91 21.46 1.65
C LEU A 147 11.67 21.01 2.89
N PRO A 148 10.97 20.64 3.97
CA PRO A 148 11.62 19.87 5.02
C PRO A 148 12.19 18.61 4.36
N VAL A 149 13.51 18.48 4.47
CA VAL A 149 14.38 17.48 3.83
C VAL A 149 14.00 16.07 4.32
N PHE A 150 12.90 15.51 3.82
CA PHE A 150 12.59 14.08 3.95
C PHE A 150 13.27 13.29 2.83
N ASN A 151 14.49 13.66 2.45
CA ASN A 151 15.13 13.13 1.23
C ASN A 151 15.58 11.67 1.40
N HIS A 152 15.58 11.14 2.62
CA HIS A 152 15.75 9.71 2.87
C HIS A 152 15.17 9.30 4.23
N TYR A 153 14.71 8.06 4.31
CA TYR A 153 14.49 7.33 5.55
C TYR A 153 14.89 5.87 5.35
N THR A 154 15.13 5.16 6.44
CA THR A 154 15.42 3.72 6.38
C THR A 154 14.25 2.92 6.93
N ILE A 155 13.97 1.80 6.28
CA ILE A 155 13.05 0.77 6.74
C ILE A 155 13.88 -0.45 7.09
N LYS A 156 13.89 -0.85 8.35
CA LYS A 156 14.58 -2.04 8.83
C LYS A 156 13.58 -3.05 9.38
N VAL A 157 13.65 -4.30 8.95
CA VAL A 157 12.85 -5.37 9.55
C VAL A 157 13.44 -5.75 10.91
N THR A 158 12.70 -5.52 11.99
CA THR A 158 13.11 -5.90 13.34
C THR A 158 12.71 -7.34 13.67
N SER A 159 11.62 -7.81 13.07
CA SER A 159 11.10 -9.17 13.26
C SER A 159 10.23 -9.57 12.08
N LYS A 160 10.37 -10.82 11.61
CA LYS A 160 9.49 -11.42 10.59
C LYS A 160 9.25 -12.89 10.94
N ASN A 161 8.00 -13.30 10.86
CA ASN A 161 7.59 -14.70 10.88
C ASN A 161 6.57 -14.96 9.75
N GLU A 162 6.01 -16.17 9.71
CA GLU A 162 5.08 -16.58 8.64
C GLU A 162 3.89 -15.63 8.46
N ASN A 163 3.43 -14.99 9.53
CA ASN A 163 2.20 -14.19 9.55
C ASN A 163 2.45 -12.69 9.81
N LYS A 164 3.57 -12.30 10.41
CA LYS A 164 3.82 -10.92 10.87
C LYS A 164 5.16 -10.40 10.41
N ILE A 165 5.20 -9.10 10.16
CA ILE A 165 6.43 -8.35 9.91
C ILE A 165 6.39 -7.04 10.68
N GLU A 166 7.48 -6.74 11.38
CA GLU A 166 7.68 -5.51 12.12
C GLU A 166 8.85 -4.73 11.52
N TYR A 167 8.61 -3.44 11.34
CA TYR A 167 9.58 -2.49 10.82
C TYR A 167 9.96 -1.48 11.89
N LEU A 168 11.24 -1.12 11.93
CA LEU A 168 11.73 0.15 12.44
C LEU A 168 11.88 1.10 11.26
N ILE A 169 11.25 2.27 11.36
CA ILE A 169 11.36 3.37 10.41
C ILE A 169 12.20 4.45 11.07
N ASP A 170 13.36 4.73 10.50
CA ASP A 170 14.29 5.76 10.96
C ASP A 170 14.34 6.90 9.95
N TYR A 171 13.88 8.08 10.36
CA TYR A 171 13.79 9.25 9.50
C TYR A 171 15.11 9.99 9.32
N GLY A 172 16.19 9.56 9.99
CA GLY A 172 17.55 10.09 9.90
C GLY A 172 17.72 11.52 10.42
N HIS A 173 16.94 12.46 9.88
CA HIS A 173 17.10 13.90 10.10
C HIS A 173 16.47 14.41 11.40
N PHE A 174 15.42 13.73 11.89
CA PHE A 174 14.64 14.21 13.04
C PHE A 174 15.00 13.51 14.36
N ASP A 175 15.99 12.61 14.37
CA ASP A 175 16.22 11.65 15.47
C ASP A 175 14.91 10.97 15.92
N MET A 176 14.02 10.76 14.95
CA MET A 176 12.72 10.15 15.14
C MET A 176 12.76 8.74 14.60
N LYS A 177 12.31 7.82 15.44
CA LYS A 177 12.11 6.43 15.11
C LYS A 177 10.68 6.04 15.39
N GLY A 178 10.10 5.26 14.49
CA GLY A 178 8.81 4.66 14.71
C GLY A 178 8.82 3.18 14.36
N THR A 179 7.87 2.44 14.91
CA THR A 179 7.66 1.04 14.54
C THR A 179 6.32 0.86 13.85
N THR A 180 6.26 -0.06 12.89
CA THR A 180 5.02 -0.48 12.25
C THR A 180 4.99 -1.99 12.15
N THR A 181 3.89 -2.61 12.54
CA THR A 181 3.67 -4.05 12.42
C THR A 181 2.52 -4.32 11.46
N TYR A 182 2.74 -5.23 10.52
CA TYR A 182 1.72 -5.76 9.62
C TYR A 182 1.48 -7.24 9.88
N GLU A 183 0.25 -7.68 9.66
CA GLU A 183 -0.18 -9.07 9.74
C GLU A 183 -0.85 -9.50 8.42
N LYS A 184 -0.42 -10.64 7.88
CA LYS A 184 -0.92 -11.21 6.62
C LYS A 184 -2.43 -11.41 6.67
N GLY A 185 -3.12 -10.97 5.62
CA GLY A 185 -4.57 -11.06 5.51
C GLY A 185 -5.33 -10.15 6.47
N VAL A 186 -4.63 -9.31 7.24
CA VAL A 186 -5.22 -8.35 8.16
C VAL A 186 -4.88 -6.95 7.70
N GLY A 187 -3.61 -6.55 7.67
CA GLY A 187 -3.23 -5.15 7.49
C GLY A 187 -2.22 -4.66 8.52
N MET A 188 -2.10 -3.34 8.65
CA MET A 188 -1.37 -2.71 9.74
C MET A 188 -2.08 -2.96 11.07
N VAL A 189 -1.42 -3.66 11.99
CA VAL A 189 -1.96 -3.97 13.33
C VAL A 189 -1.49 -3.00 14.40
N LYS A 190 -0.32 -2.38 14.20
CA LYS A 190 0.24 -1.40 15.14
C LYS A 190 1.18 -0.44 14.42
N SER A 191 1.15 0.82 14.82
CA SER A 191 2.12 1.84 14.43
C SER A 191 2.43 2.70 15.65
N VAL A 192 3.70 3.01 15.90
CA VAL A 192 4.13 3.89 16.99
C VAL A 192 5.10 4.89 16.40
N ASN A 193 4.73 6.17 16.36
CA ASN A 193 5.56 7.28 15.86
C ASN A 193 6.12 7.07 14.43
N SER A 194 5.53 6.16 13.64
CA SER A 194 6.13 5.70 12.39
C SER A 194 5.55 6.33 11.14
N TRP A 195 4.40 7.00 11.24
CA TRP A 195 3.78 7.83 10.19
C TRP A 195 2.82 8.88 10.78
N GLY A 196 2.96 9.21 12.07
CA GLY A 196 2.04 10.09 12.81
C GLY A 196 1.82 9.63 14.24
N ALA A 197 0.67 9.99 14.81
CA ALA A 197 0.24 9.49 16.10
C ALA A 197 0.21 7.96 16.09
N GLY A 198 0.71 7.32 17.15
CA GLY A 198 0.67 5.87 17.23
C GLY A 198 -0.76 5.36 17.15
N THR A 199 -0.95 4.18 16.57
CA THR A 199 -2.24 3.53 16.42
C THR A 199 -2.13 2.04 16.71
N GLU A 200 -3.20 1.45 17.22
CA GLU A 200 -3.31 0.01 17.45
C GLU A 200 -4.66 -0.48 16.95
N LEU A 201 -4.64 -1.54 16.16
CA LEU A 201 -5.84 -2.12 15.56
C LEU A 201 -6.72 -2.76 16.65
N LYS A 202 -8.01 -2.45 16.61
CA LYS A 202 -9.03 -3.00 17.51
C LYS A 202 -9.97 -3.95 16.78
N LYS A 203 -10.30 -3.64 15.53
CA LYS A 203 -11.18 -4.43 14.69
C LYS A 203 -10.84 -4.20 13.22
N TYR A 204 -11.18 -5.15 12.37
CA TYR A 204 -11.23 -4.98 10.93
C TYR A 204 -12.50 -5.62 10.36
N ASP A 205 -12.94 -5.12 9.21
CA ASP A 205 -14.00 -5.72 8.39
C ASP A 205 -13.45 -5.84 6.96
N LEU A 206 -13.07 -7.05 6.54
CA LEU A 206 -12.48 -7.32 5.22
C LEU A 206 -13.48 -8.06 4.32
N LYS A 207 -13.48 -7.76 3.02
CA LYS A 207 -14.33 -8.37 2.00
C LYS A 207 -13.60 -9.39 1.14
#